data_AF-A0A8C7AQ66-F1
#
_entry.id   AF-A0A8C7AQ66-F1
#
_cell.length_a   1.000
_cell.length_b   1.000
_cell.length_c   1.000
_cell.angle_alpha   90.00
_cell.angle_beta   90.00
_cell.angle_gamma   90.00
#
_symmetry.space_group_name_H-M   'P 1'
#
loop_
_entity.id
_entity.type
_entity.pdbx_description
1 polymer ?
#
loop_
_entity_poly.entity_id
_entity_poly.type
_entity_poly.pdbx_seq_one_letter_code
_entity_poly.pdbx_strand_id
1 'polypeptide(L)'
;MDPDPQAGVQVGMRVVRGVDWKWGQQDGGEGGVGTVVELGRHGSPSTPERTVVVQWDRGTRTNYRAGYQGAHDLLLYDNAQIGVRHPNIICDCCKKHGLRGMRWKCRVCFDYDLCTQCYMLDRHDLAHAFERYETAHSRPVTLSPRQGLPRIPLRGIFQGAKVVRGPDWEWGSQDGGEGKPGRVVDIRGWDVETGRSVASVTWADGTTNVYRVGHKGKVDLKCVGEAAGGFYYKEHLPRLGKPAELRRRVSADGQPFQHGDKVKCLLDTDILREMQEGHGGHSLRDPPQFLGKTGTVVKVFRDGNLRVVVGGQPWTFSPSCLVAYRPEEDANLDVAERARENKSAGARNRAPVGGGRRQTQGRREPFVGANIPP
;
A
#
# COMPACT_ATOMS: atom_id res chain seq x y z
N MET A 1 -6.14 7.80 19.78
CA MET A 1 -5.46 6.78 18.94
C MET A 1 -5.88 7.06 17.52
N ASP A 2 -5.16 7.94 16.84
CA ASP A 2 -5.45 8.28 15.45
C ASP A 2 -5.17 7.07 14.54
N PRO A 3 -6.13 6.63 13.70
CA PRO A 3 -5.85 5.63 12.68
C PRO A 3 -5.05 6.26 11.53
N ASP A 4 -3.93 5.62 11.19
CA ASP A 4 -2.97 5.95 10.14
C ASP A 4 -3.64 6.16 8.75
N PRO A 5 -3.37 7.26 8.01
CA PRO A 5 -4.08 7.62 6.78
C PRO A 5 -3.87 6.73 5.53
N GLN A 6 -3.21 5.57 5.61
CA GLN A 6 -2.79 4.84 4.41
C GLN A 6 -3.50 3.49 4.22
N ALA A 7 -4.66 3.54 3.55
CA ALA A 7 -5.03 2.45 2.61
C ALA A 7 -4.21 2.56 1.31
N GLY A 8 -2.89 2.70 1.47
CA GLY A 8 -1.87 2.91 0.45
C GLY A 8 -0.73 1.90 0.56
N VAL A 9 0.23 1.99 -0.36
CA VAL A 9 1.41 1.12 -0.40
C VAL A 9 2.28 1.38 0.82
N GLN A 10 2.67 0.31 1.53
CA GLN A 10 3.51 0.41 2.72
C GLN A 10 4.71 -0.52 2.63
N VAL A 11 5.77 -0.11 3.32
CA VAL A 11 7.00 -0.87 3.49
C VAL A 11 6.72 -2.13 4.31
N GLY A 12 7.18 -3.28 3.83
CA GLY A 12 6.97 -4.60 4.40
C GLY A 12 5.97 -5.48 3.63
N MET A 13 5.14 -4.89 2.77
CA MET A 13 4.20 -5.64 1.92
C MET A 13 4.94 -6.67 1.04
N ARG A 14 4.37 -7.87 0.92
CA ARG A 14 4.89 -8.93 0.05
C ARG A 14 4.22 -8.86 -1.32
N VAL A 15 5.02 -8.89 -2.37
CA VAL A 15 4.58 -8.61 -3.74
C VAL A 15 5.07 -9.66 -4.73
N VAL A 16 4.39 -9.75 -5.86
CA VAL A 16 4.78 -10.53 -7.04
C VAL A 16 4.67 -9.63 -8.27
N ARG A 17 5.26 -10.04 -9.41
CA ARG A 17 5.12 -9.30 -10.67
C ARG A 17 3.65 -9.11 -11.06
N GLY A 18 3.35 -7.92 -11.57
CA GLY A 18 2.02 -7.49 -11.97
C GLY A 18 1.76 -7.55 -13.46
N VAL A 19 0.67 -6.89 -13.87
CA VAL A 19 0.15 -6.93 -15.24
C VAL A 19 1.00 -6.09 -16.20
N ASP A 20 1.56 -4.98 -15.72
CA ASP A 20 2.36 -4.06 -16.56
C ASP A 20 3.86 -4.40 -16.53
N TRP A 21 4.22 -5.54 -15.94
CA TRP A 21 5.60 -5.99 -15.78
C TRP A 21 6.31 -6.14 -17.13
N LYS A 22 7.45 -5.46 -17.27
CA LYS A 22 8.29 -5.50 -18.48
C LYS A 22 9.78 -5.70 -18.17
N TRP A 23 10.10 -6.19 -16.98
CA TRP A 23 11.45 -6.18 -16.41
C TRP A 23 12.14 -7.55 -16.48
N GLY A 24 11.80 -8.37 -17.47
CA GLY A 24 12.37 -9.71 -17.65
C GLY A 24 12.18 -10.59 -16.42
N GLN A 25 13.28 -11.19 -15.94
CA GLN A 25 13.30 -12.10 -14.79
C GLN A 25 13.98 -11.48 -13.55
N GLN A 26 13.91 -10.16 -13.38
CA GLN A 26 14.52 -9.49 -12.23
C GLN A 26 14.00 -9.97 -10.86
N ASP A 27 12.76 -10.46 -10.81
CA ASP A 27 12.10 -11.10 -9.67
C ASP A 27 12.42 -12.60 -9.53
N GLY A 28 13.24 -13.18 -10.42
CA GLY A 28 13.56 -14.60 -10.45
C GLY A 28 12.59 -15.47 -11.25
N GLY A 29 11.64 -14.88 -11.99
CA GLY A 29 10.63 -15.61 -12.74
C GLY A 29 9.23 -15.46 -12.15
N GLU A 30 8.20 -15.81 -12.91
CA GLU A 30 6.81 -15.66 -12.45
C GLU A 30 6.55 -16.52 -11.19
N GLY A 31 5.92 -15.88 -10.20
CA GLY A 31 5.72 -16.42 -8.86
C GLY A 31 6.86 -16.16 -7.87
N GLY A 32 7.95 -15.51 -8.30
CA GLY A 32 8.98 -14.97 -7.41
C GLY A 32 8.41 -13.89 -6.50
N VAL A 33 8.66 -14.00 -5.20
CA VAL A 33 8.14 -13.07 -4.19
C VAL A 33 9.21 -12.06 -3.77
N GLY A 34 8.80 -10.83 -3.51
CA GLY A 34 9.64 -9.78 -2.97
C GLY A 34 8.95 -9.01 -1.84
N THR A 35 9.73 -8.17 -1.19
CA THR A 35 9.28 -7.27 -0.11
C THR A 35 9.41 -5.83 -0.57
N VAL A 36 8.38 -5.00 -0.38
CA VAL A 36 8.50 -3.54 -0.52
C VAL A 36 9.38 -3.00 0.61
N VAL A 37 10.52 -2.40 0.29
CA VAL A 37 11.50 -1.92 1.29
C VAL A 37 11.60 -0.40 1.35
N GLU A 38 11.13 0.30 0.32
CA GLU A 38 11.20 1.76 0.22
C GLU A 38 10.04 2.29 -0.63
N LEU A 39 9.49 3.45 -0.24
CA LEU A 39 8.49 4.16 -1.03
C LEU A 39 9.15 5.32 -1.77
N GLY A 40 8.74 5.53 -3.02
CA GLY A 40 9.18 6.67 -3.79
C GLY A 40 8.70 8.00 -3.23
N ARG A 41 9.49 9.05 -3.47
CA ARG A 41 9.30 10.38 -2.87
C ARG A 41 9.38 11.48 -3.93
N HIS A 42 8.68 12.58 -3.69
CA HIS A 42 8.75 13.76 -4.55
C HIS A 42 10.20 14.24 -4.74
N GLY A 43 10.58 14.51 -5.98
CA GLY A 43 11.91 15.02 -6.32
C GLY A 43 13.05 13.99 -6.28
N SER A 44 12.81 12.72 -5.94
CA SER A 44 13.83 11.68 -6.02
C SER A 44 14.13 11.32 -7.49
N PRO A 45 15.39 11.39 -7.95
CA PRO A 45 15.74 11.06 -9.34
C PRO A 45 15.75 9.55 -9.60
N SER A 46 15.97 8.73 -8.57
CA SER A 46 16.05 7.27 -8.68
C SER A 46 14.74 6.56 -8.30
N THR A 47 14.01 7.10 -7.32
CA THR A 47 12.77 6.50 -6.80
C THR A 47 11.67 7.56 -6.70
N PRO A 48 11.12 8.05 -7.83
CA PRO A 48 10.11 9.12 -7.85
C PRO A 48 8.79 8.66 -7.23
N GLU A 49 7.86 9.58 -6.98
CA GLU A 49 6.52 9.24 -6.46
C GLU A 49 5.81 8.17 -7.30
N ARG A 50 4.91 7.42 -6.65
CA ARG A 50 4.18 6.29 -7.27
C ARG A 50 5.11 5.19 -7.80
N THR A 51 6.31 5.10 -7.26
CA THR A 51 7.20 3.95 -7.39
C THR A 51 7.53 3.38 -6.02
N VAL A 52 8.03 2.16 -6.00
CA VAL A 52 8.54 1.50 -4.79
C VAL A 52 9.83 0.77 -5.09
N VAL A 53 10.70 0.63 -4.10
CA VAL A 53 11.83 -0.31 -4.18
C VAL A 53 11.41 -1.64 -3.59
N VAL A 54 11.65 -2.71 -4.35
CA VAL A 54 11.41 -4.09 -3.92
C VAL A 54 12.75 -4.79 -3.71
N GLN A 55 12.88 -5.47 -2.58
CA GLN A 55 13.90 -6.47 -2.33
C GLN A 55 13.30 -7.84 -2.65
N TRP A 56 13.66 -8.41 -3.79
CA TRP A 56 13.25 -9.77 -4.17
C TRP A 56 13.96 -10.78 -3.28
N ASP A 57 13.28 -11.89 -2.99
CA ASP A 57 13.81 -12.95 -2.13
C ASP A 57 15.11 -13.55 -2.66
N ARG A 58 15.29 -13.59 -3.99
CA ARG A 58 16.54 -14.06 -4.63
C ARG A 58 17.68 -13.05 -4.58
N GLY A 59 17.44 -11.83 -4.07
CA GLY A 59 18.45 -10.82 -3.78
C GLY A 59 18.42 -9.58 -4.68
N THR A 60 17.77 -9.61 -5.85
CA THR A 60 17.65 -8.41 -6.70
C THR A 60 16.93 -7.29 -5.94
N ARG A 61 17.49 -6.07 -5.96
CA ARG A 61 16.90 -4.87 -5.35
C ARG A 61 16.80 -3.75 -6.38
N THR A 62 15.58 -3.31 -6.69
CA THR A 62 15.39 -2.19 -7.63
C THR A 62 13.98 -1.59 -7.51
N ASN A 63 13.72 -0.49 -8.22
CA ASN A 63 12.47 0.23 -8.18
C ASN A 63 11.50 -0.20 -9.29
N TYR A 64 10.20 -0.14 -8.98
CA TYR A 64 9.12 -0.53 -9.87
C TYR A 64 7.94 0.44 -9.79
N ARG A 65 7.14 0.50 -10.85
CA ARG A 65 5.99 1.39 -10.93
C ARG A 65 4.83 0.83 -10.11
N ALA A 66 4.30 1.66 -9.22
CA ALA A 66 3.10 1.41 -8.43
C ALA A 66 2.12 2.57 -8.66
N GLY A 67 1.79 2.82 -9.93
CA GLY A 67 0.97 3.94 -10.40
C GLY A 67 1.75 5.05 -11.15
N TYR A 68 3.07 4.96 -11.22
CA TYR A 68 3.88 5.89 -12.02
C TYR A 68 3.56 5.73 -13.51
N GLN A 69 3.22 6.84 -14.18
CA GLN A 69 2.68 6.86 -15.55
C GLN A 69 1.49 5.89 -15.75
N GLY A 70 0.67 5.69 -14.71
CA GLY A 70 -0.50 4.82 -14.76
C GLY A 70 -0.21 3.31 -14.77
N ALA A 71 1.06 2.90 -14.67
CA ALA A 71 1.46 1.50 -14.73
C ALA A 71 1.68 0.90 -13.33
N HIS A 72 1.33 -0.38 -13.20
CA HIS A 72 1.39 -1.19 -11.99
C HIS A 72 2.18 -2.48 -12.27
N ASP A 73 3.48 -2.42 -12.03
CA ASP A 73 4.41 -3.53 -12.24
C ASP A 73 4.28 -4.62 -11.17
N LEU A 74 3.50 -4.40 -10.10
CA LEU A 74 3.46 -5.26 -8.92
C LEU A 74 2.02 -5.54 -8.49
N LEU A 75 1.81 -6.75 -7.98
CA LEU A 75 0.58 -7.16 -7.28
C LEU A 75 0.88 -7.39 -5.81
N LEU A 76 -0.06 -7.02 -4.94
CA LEU A 76 0.01 -7.29 -3.51
C LEU A 76 -0.33 -8.76 -3.25
N TYR A 77 0.63 -9.54 -2.78
CA TYR A 77 0.40 -10.93 -2.40
C TYR A 77 -0.04 -11.06 -0.93
N ASP A 78 0.67 -10.39 -0.02
CA ASP A 78 0.37 -10.45 1.42
C ASP A 78 0.71 -9.12 2.11
N ASN A 79 -0.18 -8.67 2.99
CA ASN A 79 -0.05 -7.46 3.79
C ASN A 79 -0.12 -7.74 5.30
N ALA A 80 -0.07 -9.00 5.73
CA ALA A 80 0.04 -9.29 7.16
C ALA A 80 1.35 -8.77 7.77
N GLN A 81 2.40 -8.61 6.95
CA GLN A 81 3.72 -8.15 7.37
C GLN A 81 3.71 -6.71 7.88
N ILE A 82 2.73 -5.93 7.44
CA ILE A 82 2.48 -4.55 7.88
C ILE A 82 1.40 -4.47 8.97
N GLY A 83 1.01 -5.62 9.55
CA GLY A 83 0.05 -5.67 10.67
C GLY A 83 -1.43 -5.66 10.28
N VAL A 84 -1.76 -5.74 8.99
CA VAL A 84 -3.18 -5.84 8.57
C VAL A 84 -3.81 -7.10 9.15
N ARG A 85 -4.96 -6.92 9.82
CA ARG A 85 -5.75 -8.01 10.38
C ARG A 85 -7.24 -7.71 10.45
N HIS A 86 -8.04 -8.77 10.46
CA HIS A 86 -9.48 -8.77 10.70
C HIS A 86 -9.76 -9.55 12.00
N PRO A 87 -9.67 -8.91 13.18
CA PRO A 87 -9.56 -9.61 14.47
C PRO A 87 -10.80 -10.47 14.80
N ASN A 88 -11.97 -10.04 14.37
CA ASN A 88 -13.25 -10.69 14.69
C ASN A 88 -13.69 -11.70 13.63
N ILE A 89 -12.85 -11.98 12.63
CA ILE A 89 -13.18 -12.89 11.52
C ILE A 89 -12.38 -14.18 11.67
N ILE A 90 -13.07 -15.30 11.50
CA ILE A 90 -12.50 -16.64 11.58
C ILE A 90 -12.46 -17.21 10.16
N CYS A 91 -11.39 -17.90 9.80
CA CYS A 91 -11.37 -18.62 8.53
C CYS A 91 -12.21 -19.90 8.67
N ASP A 92 -13.26 -20.06 7.88
CA ASP A 92 -14.14 -21.23 7.94
C ASP A 92 -13.47 -22.54 7.53
N CYS A 93 -12.37 -22.47 6.78
CA CYS A 93 -11.61 -23.65 6.40
C CYS A 93 -10.59 -24.07 7.47
N CYS A 94 -9.65 -23.19 7.84
CA CYS A 94 -8.56 -23.54 8.77
C CYS A 94 -8.84 -23.22 10.24
N LYS A 95 -10.01 -22.62 10.53
CA LYS A 95 -10.49 -22.25 11.88
C LYS A 95 -9.57 -21.29 12.65
N LYS A 96 -8.61 -20.65 11.98
CA LYS A 96 -7.76 -19.61 12.59
C LYS A 96 -8.58 -18.36 12.86
N HIS A 97 -8.57 -17.91 14.11
CA HIS A 97 -9.16 -16.65 14.55
C HIS A 97 -8.29 -15.47 14.15
N GLY A 98 -8.93 -14.34 13.82
CA GLY A 98 -8.23 -13.11 13.49
C GLY A 98 -7.44 -13.25 12.19
N LEU A 99 -8.11 -13.14 11.05
CA LEU A 99 -7.44 -13.25 9.76
C LEU A 99 -6.30 -12.23 9.66
N ARG A 100 -5.07 -12.70 9.52
CA ARG A 100 -3.90 -11.86 9.25
C ARG A 100 -3.75 -11.67 7.75
N GLY A 101 -3.70 -10.43 7.31
CA GLY A 101 -3.69 -10.02 5.91
C GLY A 101 -5.09 -9.89 5.33
N MET A 102 -5.21 -10.03 4.00
CA MET A 102 -6.48 -9.89 3.27
C MET A 102 -7.53 -10.94 3.70
N ARG A 103 -8.79 -10.51 3.70
CA ARG A 103 -9.98 -11.35 3.95
C ARG A 103 -10.71 -11.64 2.64
N TRP A 104 -11.17 -12.87 2.48
CA TRP A 104 -11.87 -13.36 1.28
C TRP A 104 -13.24 -13.89 1.69
N LYS A 105 -14.29 -13.10 1.49
CA LYS A 105 -15.66 -13.44 1.88
C LYS A 105 -16.41 -14.06 0.70
N CYS A 106 -17.03 -15.22 0.88
CA CYS A 106 -17.89 -15.80 -0.14
C CYS A 106 -19.16 -14.95 -0.30
N ARG A 107 -19.58 -14.68 -1.55
CA ARG A 107 -20.81 -13.93 -1.83
C ARG A 107 -22.06 -14.81 -1.89
N VAL A 108 -21.87 -16.12 -1.97
CA VAL A 108 -22.95 -17.10 -2.14
C VAL A 108 -23.37 -17.68 -0.79
N CYS A 109 -22.40 -18.02 0.06
CA CYS A 109 -22.66 -18.63 1.35
C CYS A 109 -22.85 -17.58 2.45
N PHE A 110 -23.80 -17.83 3.34
CA PHE A 110 -24.00 -17.01 4.52
C PHE A 110 -22.76 -17.08 5.43
N ASP A 111 -22.22 -15.91 5.73
CA ASP A 111 -21.09 -15.68 6.62
C ASP A 111 -19.87 -16.59 6.46
N TYR A 112 -19.48 -16.89 5.22
CA TYR A 112 -18.33 -17.76 4.94
C TYR A 112 -17.09 -16.97 4.53
N ASP A 113 -16.00 -17.13 5.27
CA ASP A 113 -14.77 -16.35 5.17
C ASP A 113 -13.51 -17.22 5.08
N LEU A 114 -12.59 -16.83 4.20
CA LEU A 114 -11.29 -17.49 4.01
C LEU A 114 -10.14 -16.52 4.27
N CYS A 115 -9.04 -17.05 4.83
CA CYS A 115 -7.75 -16.39 4.78
C CYS A 115 -7.12 -16.53 3.39
N THR A 116 -6.13 -15.69 3.05
CA THR A 116 -5.40 -15.78 1.77
C THR A 116 -4.87 -17.18 1.48
N GLN A 117 -4.27 -17.85 2.46
CA GLN A 117 -3.73 -19.20 2.22
C GLN A 117 -4.82 -20.21 1.84
N CYS A 118 -5.97 -20.20 2.52
CA CYS A 118 -7.07 -21.11 2.17
C CYS A 118 -7.71 -20.74 0.83
N TYR A 119 -7.87 -19.45 0.56
CA TYR A 119 -8.40 -18.97 -0.72
C TYR A 119 -7.54 -19.42 -1.91
N MET A 120 -6.22 -19.33 -1.79
CA MET A 120 -5.30 -19.72 -2.87
C MET A 120 -5.09 -21.24 -3.00
N LEU A 121 -5.40 -22.01 -1.96
CA LEU A 121 -5.31 -23.48 -1.94
C LEU A 121 -6.62 -24.17 -2.32
N ASP A 122 -7.48 -23.49 -3.09
CA ASP A 122 -8.74 -24.05 -3.60
C ASP A 122 -9.68 -24.56 -2.52
N ARG A 123 -9.61 -23.97 -1.32
CA ARG A 123 -10.58 -24.28 -0.27
C ARG A 123 -11.90 -23.61 -0.61
N HIS A 124 -13.00 -24.27 -0.23
CA HIS A 124 -14.36 -23.91 -0.59
C HIS A 124 -14.68 -24.10 -2.07
N ASP A 125 -15.97 -24.05 -2.42
CA ASP A 125 -16.42 -24.16 -3.81
C ASP A 125 -15.74 -23.10 -4.71
N LEU A 126 -15.22 -23.57 -5.84
CA LEU A 126 -14.52 -22.73 -6.82
C LEU A 126 -15.49 -21.97 -7.72
N ALA A 127 -16.73 -22.44 -7.88
CA ALA A 127 -17.78 -21.77 -8.63
C ALA A 127 -18.38 -20.57 -7.88
N HIS A 128 -18.12 -20.44 -6.57
CA HIS A 128 -18.58 -19.30 -5.79
C HIS A 128 -17.70 -18.05 -6.03
N ALA A 129 -18.36 -16.93 -6.30
CA ALA A 129 -17.73 -15.61 -6.34
C ALA A 129 -17.39 -15.12 -4.92
N PHE A 130 -16.34 -14.30 -4.81
CA PHE A 130 -15.84 -13.78 -3.54
C PHE A 130 -15.75 -12.26 -3.55
N GLU A 131 -15.77 -11.67 -2.35
CA GLU A 131 -15.36 -10.30 -2.09
C GLU A 131 -14.00 -10.31 -1.38
N ARG A 132 -13.06 -9.51 -1.90
CA ARG A 132 -11.76 -9.30 -1.27
C ARG A 132 -11.79 -8.01 -0.47
N TYR A 133 -11.43 -8.11 0.81
CA TYR A 133 -11.16 -6.97 1.67
C TYR A 133 -9.65 -6.92 1.91
N GLU A 134 -9.01 -5.86 1.44
CA GLU A 134 -7.57 -5.68 1.60
C GLU A 134 -7.20 -5.28 3.02
N THR A 135 -8.08 -4.54 3.71
CA THR A 135 -7.98 -4.22 5.13
C THR A 135 -9.36 -4.29 5.79
N ALA A 136 -9.43 -4.20 7.12
CA ALA A 136 -10.70 -4.13 7.84
C ALA A 136 -11.59 -2.93 7.47
N HIS A 137 -11.00 -1.89 6.84
CA HIS A 137 -11.67 -0.64 6.49
C HIS A 137 -11.78 -0.41 4.99
N SER A 138 -11.23 -1.30 4.15
CA SER A 138 -11.32 -1.19 2.69
C SER A 138 -12.73 -1.53 2.21
N ARG A 139 -13.15 -0.93 1.09
CA ARG A 139 -14.33 -1.42 0.37
C ARG A 139 -14.06 -2.83 -0.18
N PRO A 140 -15.06 -3.72 -0.18
CA PRO A 140 -14.91 -5.02 -0.83
C PRO A 140 -14.76 -4.86 -2.34
N VAL A 141 -13.85 -5.62 -2.92
CA VAL A 141 -13.74 -5.79 -4.37
C VAL A 141 -14.37 -7.13 -4.74
N THR A 142 -15.43 -7.11 -5.55
CA THR A 142 -16.03 -8.34 -6.07
C THR A 142 -15.09 -9.01 -7.07
N LEU A 143 -14.90 -10.32 -6.91
CA LEU A 143 -14.06 -11.16 -7.74
C LEU A 143 -14.91 -12.20 -8.47
N SER A 144 -14.46 -12.57 -9.66
CA SER A 144 -14.99 -13.72 -10.39
C SER A 144 -14.80 -15.02 -9.59
N PRO A 145 -15.60 -16.06 -9.86
CA PRO A 145 -15.32 -17.41 -9.38
C PRO A 145 -13.90 -17.87 -9.74
N ARG A 146 -13.33 -18.74 -8.90
CA ARG A 146 -12.01 -19.33 -9.13
C ARG A 146 -12.03 -20.47 -10.14
N GLN A 147 -13.21 -21.04 -10.42
CA GLN A 147 -13.38 -22.16 -11.33
C GLN A 147 -12.78 -21.86 -12.71
N GLY A 148 -11.82 -22.70 -13.13
CA GLY A 148 -11.16 -22.56 -14.43
C GLY A 148 -10.06 -21.49 -14.48
N LEU A 149 -9.82 -20.72 -13.42
CA LEU A 149 -8.72 -19.75 -13.40
C LEU A 149 -7.38 -20.44 -13.16
N PRO A 150 -6.32 -20.03 -13.86
CA PRO A 150 -4.99 -20.55 -13.61
C PRO A 150 -4.46 -20.06 -12.26
N ARG A 151 -3.73 -20.95 -11.59
CA ARG A 151 -2.95 -20.62 -10.39
C ARG A 151 -1.47 -20.64 -10.71
N ILE A 152 -0.76 -19.68 -10.13
CA ILE A 152 0.68 -19.56 -10.30
C ILE A 152 1.37 -20.07 -9.02
N PRO A 153 2.39 -20.94 -9.12
CA PRO A 153 3.17 -21.39 -7.97
C PRO A 153 3.98 -20.23 -7.37
N LEU A 154 3.94 -20.08 -6.04
CA LEU A 154 4.78 -19.12 -5.32
C LEU A 154 6.13 -19.73 -4.96
N ARG A 155 7.19 -18.93 -5.10
CA ARG A 155 8.56 -19.32 -4.79
C ARG A 155 9.30 -18.18 -4.09
N GLY A 156 10.15 -18.54 -3.13
CA GLY A 156 10.91 -17.57 -2.34
C GLY A 156 11.30 -18.11 -0.97
N ILE A 157 11.35 -17.20 0.01
CA ILE A 157 11.66 -17.49 1.42
C ILE A 157 10.39 -18.02 2.09
N PHE A 158 10.16 -19.32 1.91
CA PHE A 158 9.10 -20.08 2.55
C PHE A 158 9.69 -21.23 3.38
N GLN A 159 8.86 -21.92 4.15
CA GLN A 159 9.28 -23.09 4.91
C GLN A 159 10.00 -24.11 4.00
N GLY A 160 11.19 -24.53 4.41
CA GLY A 160 12.05 -25.43 3.66
C GLY A 160 13.09 -24.74 2.77
N ALA A 161 13.00 -23.42 2.54
CA ALA A 161 13.93 -22.70 1.68
C ALA A 161 15.35 -22.69 2.26
N LYS A 162 16.35 -22.77 1.37
CA LYS A 162 17.77 -22.58 1.71
C LYS A 162 18.11 -21.09 1.57
N VAL A 163 18.65 -20.51 2.62
CA VAL A 163 18.91 -19.07 2.73
C VAL A 163 20.33 -18.77 3.18
N VAL A 164 20.81 -17.57 2.90
CA VAL A 164 22.02 -16.97 3.47
C VAL A 164 21.65 -15.60 4.05
N ARG A 165 22.55 -14.95 4.78
CA ARG A 165 22.36 -13.54 5.19
C ARG A 165 22.01 -12.65 4.00
N GLY A 166 21.05 -11.76 4.22
CA GLY A 166 20.52 -10.81 3.26
C GLY A 166 21.07 -9.39 3.46
N PRO A 167 20.56 -8.42 2.70
CA PRO A 167 21.09 -7.05 2.68
C PRO A 167 20.85 -6.25 3.96
N ASP A 168 19.82 -6.58 4.75
CA ASP A 168 19.54 -5.90 6.03
C ASP A 168 20.11 -6.66 7.25
N TRP A 169 21.01 -7.62 7.05
CA TRP A 169 21.58 -8.41 8.13
C TRP A 169 22.36 -7.56 9.14
N GLU A 170 21.96 -7.64 10.42
CA GLU A 170 22.59 -6.92 11.54
C GLU A 170 22.98 -7.86 12.70
N TRP A 171 23.05 -9.18 12.44
CA TRP A 171 23.11 -10.22 13.46
C TRP A 171 24.50 -10.87 13.61
N GLY A 172 25.56 -10.11 13.34
CA GLY A 172 26.95 -10.59 13.47
C GLY A 172 27.22 -11.86 12.65
N SER A 173 27.71 -12.90 13.32
CA SER A 173 28.04 -14.21 12.71
C SER A 173 27.15 -15.34 13.22
N GLN A 174 25.89 -15.05 13.60
CA GLN A 174 24.92 -16.08 14.02
C GLN A 174 24.64 -17.15 12.96
N ASP A 175 24.92 -16.87 11.69
CA ASP A 175 24.84 -17.81 10.57
C ASP A 175 26.14 -18.61 10.35
N GLY A 176 27.18 -18.38 11.15
CA GLY A 176 28.51 -18.96 10.96
C GLY A 176 29.41 -18.18 9.99
N GLY A 177 29.00 -16.98 9.56
CA GLY A 177 29.76 -16.11 8.65
C GLY A 177 29.13 -15.96 7.27
N GLU A 178 29.64 -15.01 6.49
CA GLU A 178 29.07 -14.67 5.18
C GLU A 178 29.02 -15.88 4.22
N GLY A 179 27.89 -16.02 3.53
CA GLY A 179 27.65 -17.10 2.57
C GLY A 179 27.32 -18.46 3.18
N LYS A 180 27.37 -18.61 4.52
CA LYS A 180 26.97 -19.86 5.17
C LYS A 180 25.44 -20.07 5.06
N PRO A 181 25.00 -21.24 4.60
CA PRO A 181 23.59 -21.47 4.38
C PRO A 181 22.86 -21.91 5.65
N GLY A 182 21.61 -21.49 5.76
CA GLY A 182 20.62 -22.00 6.71
C GLY A 182 19.39 -22.51 5.99
N ARG A 183 18.49 -23.13 6.74
CA ARG A 183 17.21 -23.63 6.26
C ARG A 183 16.07 -22.99 7.03
N VAL A 184 15.10 -22.43 6.31
CA VAL A 184 13.88 -21.88 6.90
C VAL A 184 13.05 -23.03 7.45
N VAL A 185 12.75 -23.00 8.75
CA VAL A 185 11.95 -24.02 9.43
C VAL A 185 10.51 -23.58 9.67
N ASP A 186 10.26 -22.26 9.78
CA ASP A 186 8.93 -21.70 9.99
C ASP A 186 8.84 -20.24 9.50
N ILE A 187 7.63 -19.81 9.12
CA ILE A 187 7.29 -18.42 8.79
C ILE A 187 6.19 -17.96 9.75
N ARG A 188 6.51 -16.95 10.57
CA ARG A 188 5.61 -16.48 11.64
C ARG A 188 5.58 -14.97 11.77
N GLY A 189 4.76 -14.48 12.68
CA GLY A 189 4.69 -13.06 13.00
C GLY A 189 5.85 -12.59 13.88
N TRP A 190 6.21 -11.31 13.78
CA TRP A 190 6.92 -10.62 14.86
C TRP A 190 5.93 -10.43 16.00
N ASP A 191 5.94 -11.37 16.94
CA ASP A 191 5.01 -11.43 18.08
C ASP A 191 3.53 -11.29 17.64
N VAL A 192 2.75 -10.46 18.34
CA VAL A 192 1.36 -10.12 18.02
C VAL A 192 1.24 -8.92 17.07
N GLU A 193 2.33 -8.19 16.82
CA GLU A 193 2.33 -6.93 16.05
C GLU A 193 2.06 -7.17 14.55
N THR A 194 2.79 -8.13 13.95
CA THR A 194 2.73 -8.40 12.51
C THR A 194 2.59 -9.89 12.24
N GLY A 195 2.11 -10.28 11.05
CA GLY A 195 1.98 -11.67 10.63
C GLY A 195 2.93 -12.03 9.49
N ARG A 196 3.51 -13.23 9.54
CA ARG A 196 4.36 -13.80 8.47
C ARG A 196 5.49 -12.85 8.03
N SER A 197 6.03 -12.10 8.99
CA SER A 197 7.01 -11.03 8.79
C SER A 197 8.43 -11.43 9.21
N VAL A 198 8.57 -12.63 9.78
CA VAL A 198 9.86 -13.23 10.15
C VAL A 198 9.93 -14.69 9.74
N ALA A 199 11.15 -15.16 9.53
CA ALA A 199 11.49 -16.54 9.29
C ALA A 199 12.33 -17.08 10.45
N SER A 200 11.96 -18.25 10.96
CA SER A 200 12.86 -19.04 11.82
C SER A 200 13.79 -19.85 10.92
N VAL A 201 15.10 -19.77 11.16
CA VAL A 201 16.13 -20.41 10.35
C VAL A 201 17.05 -21.22 11.24
N THR A 202 17.29 -22.47 10.84
CA THR A 202 18.31 -23.33 11.43
C THR A 202 19.58 -23.27 10.56
N TRP A 203 20.70 -22.92 11.17
CA TRP A 203 22.01 -22.81 10.52
C TRP A 203 22.79 -24.13 10.58
N ALA A 204 23.90 -24.20 9.86
CA ALA A 204 24.72 -25.41 9.73
C ALA A 204 25.30 -25.92 11.05
N ASP A 205 25.51 -25.04 12.04
CA ASP A 205 25.96 -25.39 13.39
C ASP A 205 24.83 -25.89 14.31
N GLY A 206 23.60 -25.99 13.79
CA GLY A 206 22.41 -26.42 14.52
C GLY A 206 21.71 -25.29 15.28
N THR A 207 22.28 -24.08 15.34
CA THR A 207 21.61 -22.95 15.98
C THR A 207 20.37 -22.54 15.21
N THR A 208 19.33 -22.12 15.93
CA THR A 208 18.08 -21.65 15.33
C THR A 208 17.72 -20.28 15.86
N ASN A 209 17.49 -19.33 14.95
CA ASN A 209 17.17 -17.95 15.26
C ASN A 209 16.09 -17.41 14.32
N VAL A 210 15.69 -16.15 14.53
CA VAL A 210 14.55 -15.52 13.86
C VAL A 210 15.02 -14.25 13.16
N TYR A 211 14.67 -14.12 11.88
CA TYR A 211 15.18 -13.07 11.00
C TYR A 211 14.04 -12.40 10.23
N ARG A 212 14.20 -11.11 9.92
CA ARG A 212 13.15 -10.28 9.30
C ARG A 212 13.00 -10.64 7.82
N VAL A 213 11.74 -10.82 7.42
CA VAL A 213 11.32 -10.99 6.02
C VAL A 213 10.07 -10.14 5.81
N GLY A 214 10.26 -8.82 5.82
CA GLY A 214 9.21 -7.82 5.67
C GLY A 214 8.82 -7.07 6.94
N HIS A 215 9.21 -7.51 8.14
CA HIS A 215 9.00 -6.72 9.35
C HIS A 215 9.72 -5.37 9.22
N LYS A 216 8.98 -4.25 9.29
CA LYS A 216 9.48 -2.88 9.05
C LYS A 216 10.20 -2.71 7.71
N GLY A 217 9.87 -3.54 6.72
CA GLY A 217 10.52 -3.55 5.41
C GLY A 217 11.92 -4.13 5.36
N LYS A 218 12.38 -4.77 6.44
CA LYS A 218 13.72 -5.34 6.50
C LYS A 218 13.72 -6.77 5.98
N VAL A 219 14.75 -7.11 5.22
CA VAL A 219 14.97 -8.43 4.63
C VAL A 219 16.37 -8.91 4.99
N ASP A 220 16.45 -9.64 6.11
CA ASP A 220 17.70 -10.14 6.67
C ASP A 220 18.20 -11.40 5.96
N LEU A 221 17.43 -11.97 5.03
CA LEU A 221 17.70 -13.24 4.38
C LEU A 221 17.66 -13.12 2.85
N LYS A 222 18.53 -13.86 2.18
CA LYS A 222 18.52 -14.06 0.72
C LYS A 222 18.31 -15.54 0.42
N CYS A 223 17.35 -15.84 -0.44
CA CYS A 223 17.06 -17.20 -0.88
C CYS A 223 18.09 -17.66 -1.93
N VAL A 224 18.73 -18.80 -1.67
CA VAL A 224 19.68 -19.47 -2.58
C VAL A 224 19.16 -20.83 -3.05
N GLY A 225 18.15 -21.39 -2.38
CA GLY A 225 17.38 -22.54 -2.84
C GLY A 225 15.91 -22.34 -2.47
N GLU A 226 15.07 -22.11 -3.48
CA GLU A 226 13.66 -21.77 -3.28
C GLU A 226 12.85 -22.95 -2.75
N ALA A 227 11.90 -22.63 -1.88
CA ALA A 227 10.82 -23.54 -1.51
C ALA A 227 9.49 -23.05 -2.09
N ALA A 228 8.55 -23.99 -2.28
CA ALA A 228 7.20 -23.67 -2.69
C ALA A 228 6.45 -22.95 -1.55
N GLY A 229 5.84 -21.81 -1.86
CA GLY A 229 5.02 -21.03 -0.93
C GLY A 229 3.51 -21.27 -1.05
N GLY A 230 3.11 -22.25 -1.85
CA GLY A 230 1.73 -22.45 -2.28
C GLY A 230 1.48 -21.85 -3.66
N PHE A 231 0.32 -21.24 -3.84
CA PHE A 231 -0.14 -20.72 -5.14
C PHE A 231 -0.80 -19.36 -4.98
N TYR A 232 -1.10 -18.69 -6.10
CA TYR A 232 -2.00 -17.55 -6.13
C TYR A 232 -2.78 -17.44 -7.44
N TYR A 233 -3.95 -16.81 -7.36
CA TYR A 233 -4.75 -16.38 -8.50
C TYR A 233 -4.35 -14.95 -8.89
N LYS A 234 -3.56 -14.80 -9.96
CA LYS A 234 -2.98 -13.50 -10.37
C LYS A 234 -4.02 -12.41 -10.56
N GLU A 235 -5.12 -12.74 -11.24
CA GLU A 235 -6.22 -11.81 -11.54
C GLU A 235 -6.99 -11.36 -10.29
N HIS A 236 -6.87 -12.13 -9.21
CA HIS A 236 -7.55 -11.86 -7.95
C HIS A 236 -6.68 -11.14 -6.93
N LEU A 237 -5.43 -10.79 -7.27
CA LEU A 237 -4.58 -9.96 -6.41
C LEU A 237 -4.78 -8.45 -6.67
N PRO A 238 -4.64 -7.59 -5.66
CA PRO A 238 -4.64 -6.14 -5.84
C PRO A 238 -3.45 -5.66 -6.67
N ARG A 239 -3.65 -4.65 -7.51
CA ARG A 239 -2.55 -3.87 -8.09
C ARG A 239 -1.93 -2.99 -7.01
N LEU A 240 -0.64 -3.16 -6.77
CA LEU A 240 0.07 -2.32 -5.81
C LEU A 240 0.05 -0.86 -6.28
N GLY A 241 -0.28 0.08 -5.39
CA GLY A 241 -0.34 1.51 -5.71
C GLY A 241 -1.68 1.99 -6.26
N LYS A 242 -2.61 1.06 -6.56
CA LYS A 242 -4.02 1.43 -6.73
C LYS A 242 -4.65 1.43 -5.34
N PRO A 243 -5.20 2.54 -4.84
CA PRO A 243 -5.99 2.50 -3.61
C PRO A 243 -7.09 1.47 -3.79
N ALA A 244 -7.22 0.53 -2.86
CA ALA A 244 -8.31 -0.43 -2.79
C ALA A 244 -9.60 0.31 -2.47
N GLU A 245 -10.10 1.09 -3.43
CA GLU A 245 -11.15 2.09 -3.28
C GLU A 245 -11.23 2.60 -1.85
N LEU A 246 -10.20 3.38 -1.48
CA LEU A 246 -10.21 4.12 -0.21
C LEU A 246 -11.65 4.60 -0.03
N ARG A 247 -12.26 4.33 1.13
CA ARG A 247 -13.39 5.13 1.57
C ARG A 247 -12.90 6.57 1.34
N ARG A 248 -13.39 7.26 0.30
CA ARG A 248 -13.50 8.71 0.37
C ARG A 248 -14.12 8.91 1.73
N ARG A 249 -13.48 9.69 2.59
CA ARG A 249 -14.06 10.12 3.85
C ARG A 249 -15.46 10.65 3.49
N VAL A 250 -16.48 9.77 3.55
CA VAL A 250 -17.73 10.17 4.14
C VAL A 250 -17.23 10.59 5.50
N SER A 251 -17.31 11.90 5.75
CA SER A 251 -16.96 12.53 7.01
C SER A 251 -17.33 11.61 8.16
N ALA A 252 -16.62 11.70 9.28
CA ALA A 252 -16.71 10.77 10.41
C ALA A 252 -18.12 10.51 10.99
N ASP A 253 -19.18 11.06 10.41
CA ASP A 253 -20.57 10.77 10.64
C ASP A 253 -21.16 10.15 9.37
N GLY A 254 -21.49 8.86 9.40
CA GLY A 254 -22.08 8.11 8.28
C GLY A 254 -23.49 8.55 7.88
N GLN A 255 -23.72 9.85 7.70
CA GLN A 255 -25.00 10.40 7.30
C GLN A 255 -25.05 10.57 5.78
N PRO A 256 -26.10 10.06 5.11
CA PRO A 256 -26.34 10.34 3.70
C PRO A 256 -26.51 11.84 3.47
N PHE A 257 -26.12 12.33 2.29
CA PHE A 257 -26.27 13.74 1.92
C PHE A 257 -27.70 14.22 2.17
N GLN A 258 -27.84 15.43 2.70
CA GLN A 258 -29.11 16.04 3.02
C GLN A 258 -29.32 17.33 2.23
N HIS A 259 -30.57 17.78 2.23
CA HIS A 259 -30.89 19.10 1.69
C HIS A 259 -30.08 20.19 2.41
N GLY A 260 -29.39 21.02 1.64
CA GLY A 260 -28.54 22.10 2.13
C GLY A 260 -27.04 21.79 2.13
N ASP A 261 -26.65 20.51 1.99
CA ASP A 261 -25.24 20.12 2.01
C ASP A 261 -24.46 20.79 0.89
N LYS A 262 -23.28 21.31 1.24
CA LYS A 262 -22.32 21.84 0.28
C LYS A 262 -21.48 20.69 -0.25
N VAL A 263 -21.35 20.62 -1.58
CA VAL A 263 -20.68 19.51 -2.26
C VAL A 263 -19.81 19.98 -3.43
N LYS A 264 -18.84 19.17 -3.86
CA LYS A 264 -18.04 19.40 -5.08
C LYS A 264 -17.99 18.12 -5.92
N CYS A 265 -17.84 18.27 -7.23
CA CYS A 265 -17.46 17.17 -8.11
C CYS A 265 -15.99 17.33 -8.49
N LEU A 266 -15.15 16.38 -8.07
CA LEU A 266 -13.69 16.40 -8.27
C LEU A 266 -13.21 15.24 -9.16
N LEU A 267 -14.14 14.60 -9.88
CA LEU A 267 -13.82 13.50 -10.79
C LEU A 267 -13.35 14.03 -12.14
N ASP A 268 -12.46 13.29 -12.78
CA ASP A 268 -12.12 13.49 -14.19
C ASP A 268 -13.35 13.24 -15.09
N THR A 269 -13.43 13.94 -16.22
CA THR A 269 -14.59 13.94 -17.13
C THR A 269 -14.99 12.53 -17.58
N ASP A 270 -14.02 11.66 -17.88
CA ASP A 270 -14.28 10.30 -18.35
C ASP A 270 -14.89 9.42 -17.24
N ILE A 271 -14.37 9.54 -16.01
CA ILE A 271 -14.86 8.80 -14.84
C ILE A 271 -16.26 9.30 -14.45
N LEU A 272 -16.47 10.61 -14.50
CA LEU A 272 -17.77 11.22 -14.24
C LEU A 272 -18.83 10.71 -15.21
N ARG A 273 -18.50 10.55 -16.50
CA ARG A 273 -19.43 10.05 -17.52
C ARG A 273 -19.88 8.63 -17.22
N GLU A 274 -18.94 7.75 -16.89
CA GLU A 274 -19.23 6.36 -16.50
C GLU A 274 -20.12 6.30 -15.24
N MET A 275 -19.78 7.09 -14.21
CA MET A 275 -20.54 7.09 -12.95
C MET A 275 -21.93 7.75 -13.04
N GLN A 276 -22.19 8.53 -14.11
CA GLN A 276 -23.48 9.17 -14.36
C GLN A 276 -24.39 8.42 -15.32
N GLU A 277 -23.93 7.34 -15.93
CA GLU A 277 -24.73 6.52 -16.84
C GLU A 277 -25.92 5.92 -16.08
N GLY A 278 -27.15 6.15 -16.55
CA GLY A 278 -28.37 5.72 -15.87
C GLY A 278 -28.85 6.62 -14.71
N HIS A 279 -28.09 7.64 -14.31
CA HIS A 279 -28.42 8.56 -13.20
C HIS A 279 -28.77 9.99 -13.65
N GLY A 280 -29.36 10.11 -14.86
CA GLY A 280 -29.74 11.39 -15.48
C GLY A 280 -28.67 12.02 -16.39
N GLY A 281 -27.66 11.25 -16.80
CA GLY A 281 -26.46 11.68 -17.53
C GLY A 281 -26.62 12.27 -18.94
N HIS A 282 -27.84 12.55 -19.43
CA HIS A 282 -28.03 13.11 -20.78
C HIS A 282 -27.74 14.62 -20.90
N SER A 283 -27.42 15.31 -19.80
CA SER A 283 -27.17 16.77 -19.79
C SER A 283 -25.71 17.16 -19.57
N LEU A 284 -24.74 16.25 -19.67
CA LEU A 284 -23.32 16.61 -19.58
C LEU A 284 -22.91 17.42 -20.83
N ARG A 285 -22.87 18.75 -20.73
CA ARG A 285 -22.19 19.61 -21.71
C ARG A 285 -20.68 19.38 -21.62
N ASP A 286 -19.99 19.37 -22.76
CA ASP A 286 -18.54 19.23 -22.82
C ASP A 286 -17.86 20.61 -23.02
N PRO A 287 -16.97 21.07 -22.11
CA PRO A 287 -16.63 20.45 -20.82
C PRO A 287 -17.68 20.72 -19.72
N PRO A 288 -17.80 19.85 -18.70
CA PRO A 288 -18.81 20.03 -17.66
C PRO A 288 -18.49 21.24 -16.78
N GLN A 289 -19.35 22.27 -16.85
CA GLN A 289 -19.11 23.58 -16.24
C GLN A 289 -19.12 23.58 -14.70
N PHE A 290 -19.49 22.47 -14.07
CA PHE A 290 -19.60 22.29 -12.62
C PHE A 290 -18.38 21.62 -11.98
N LEU A 291 -17.42 21.11 -12.76
CA LEU A 291 -16.21 20.46 -12.23
C LEU A 291 -15.41 21.42 -11.35
N GLY A 292 -14.96 20.95 -10.19
CA GLY A 292 -14.21 21.72 -9.20
C GLY A 292 -15.00 22.80 -8.46
N LYS A 293 -16.21 23.14 -8.90
CA LYS A 293 -17.05 24.18 -8.30
C LYS A 293 -17.89 23.65 -7.15
N THR A 294 -18.10 24.50 -6.15
CA THR A 294 -19.00 24.19 -5.02
C THR A 294 -20.45 24.27 -5.47
N GLY A 295 -21.20 23.22 -5.19
CA GLY A 295 -22.65 23.12 -5.32
C GLY A 295 -23.36 22.99 -3.99
N THR A 296 -24.68 23.13 -4.01
CA THR A 296 -25.56 22.90 -2.84
C THR A 296 -26.60 21.84 -3.20
N VAL A 297 -26.74 20.81 -2.38
CA VAL A 297 -27.79 19.78 -2.52
C VAL A 297 -29.13 20.45 -2.25
N VAL A 298 -30.01 20.47 -3.23
CA VAL A 298 -31.37 21.03 -3.13
C VAL A 298 -32.45 19.96 -3.14
N LYS A 299 -32.09 18.71 -3.46
CA LYS A 299 -33.03 17.58 -3.39
C LYS A 299 -32.28 16.25 -3.29
N VAL A 300 -32.81 15.34 -2.48
CA VAL A 300 -32.45 13.92 -2.48
C VAL A 300 -33.62 13.15 -3.07
N PHE A 301 -33.39 12.40 -4.14
CA PHE A 301 -34.40 11.60 -4.81
C PHE A 301 -34.56 10.23 -4.13
N ARG A 302 -35.69 9.54 -4.36
CA ARG A 302 -35.97 8.23 -3.74
C ARG A 302 -35.01 7.13 -4.18
N ASP A 303 -34.45 7.27 -5.38
CA ASP A 303 -33.43 6.39 -5.95
C ASP A 303 -32.01 6.69 -5.41
N GLY A 304 -31.88 7.66 -4.50
CA GLY A 304 -30.62 8.09 -3.92
C GLY A 304 -29.87 9.16 -4.71
N ASN A 305 -30.32 9.53 -5.92
CA ASN A 305 -29.69 10.60 -6.69
C ASN A 305 -29.88 11.96 -6.02
N LEU A 306 -29.00 12.91 -6.32
CA LEU A 306 -28.98 14.25 -5.73
C LEU A 306 -29.21 15.31 -6.79
N ARG A 307 -30.13 16.24 -6.55
CA ARG A 307 -30.16 17.51 -7.29
C ARG A 307 -29.23 18.49 -6.57
N VAL A 308 -28.24 19.00 -7.29
CA VAL A 308 -27.26 19.96 -6.79
C VAL A 308 -27.26 21.20 -7.66
N VAL A 309 -27.36 22.38 -7.06
CA VAL A 309 -27.24 23.66 -7.76
C VAL A 309 -25.78 24.12 -7.70
N VAL A 310 -25.16 24.28 -8.87
CA VAL A 310 -23.77 24.76 -9.04
C VAL A 310 -23.81 26.00 -9.93
N GLY A 311 -23.34 27.14 -9.43
CA GLY A 311 -23.35 28.40 -10.20
C GLY A 311 -24.75 28.82 -10.68
N GLY A 312 -25.79 28.54 -9.88
CA GLY A 312 -27.19 28.81 -10.22
C GLY A 312 -27.85 27.78 -11.16
N GLN A 313 -27.09 26.83 -11.70
CA GLN A 313 -27.62 25.79 -12.59
C GLN A 313 -27.85 24.47 -11.83
N PRO A 314 -29.02 23.83 -11.97
CA PRO A 314 -29.32 22.56 -11.31
C PRO A 314 -28.76 21.37 -12.13
N TRP A 315 -28.10 20.46 -11.43
CA TRP A 315 -27.52 19.23 -11.97
C TRP A 315 -27.99 18.04 -11.14
N THR A 316 -28.17 16.89 -11.78
CA THR A 316 -28.46 15.64 -11.07
C THR A 316 -27.20 14.79 -11.02
N PHE A 317 -26.86 14.31 -9.84
CA PHE A 317 -25.67 13.49 -9.59
C PHE A 317 -26.05 12.20 -8.87
N SER A 318 -25.40 11.11 -9.26
CA SER A 318 -25.13 10.00 -8.36
C SER A 318 -24.32 10.52 -7.17
N PRO A 319 -24.67 10.15 -5.92
CA PRO A 319 -23.92 10.56 -4.74
C PRO A 319 -22.42 10.25 -4.83
N SER A 320 -22.06 9.18 -5.55
CA SER A 320 -20.68 8.73 -5.79
C SER A 320 -19.83 9.76 -6.55
N CYS A 321 -20.47 10.64 -7.32
CA CYS A 321 -19.81 11.69 -8.10
C CYS A 321 -19.43 12.92 -7.24
N LEU A 322 -19.92 13.00 -6.01
CA LEU A 322 -19.83 14.17 -5.16
C LEU A 322 -19.00 13.91 -3.90
N VAL A 323 -18.42 14.99 -3.37
CA VAL A 323 -17.79 15.03 -2.05
C VAL A 323 -18.42 16.14 -1.23
N ALA A 324 -18.62 15.92 0.07
CA ALA A 324 -19.03 17.00 0.99
C ALA A 324 -17.92 18.06 1.05
N TYR A 325 -18.31 19.33 1.11
CA TYR A 325 -17.41 20.48 1.19
C TYR A 325 -17.80 21.34 2.39
N ARG A 326 -16.92 21.43 3.39
CA ARG A 326 -17.14 22.28 4.57
C ARG A 326 -16.12 23.43 4.54
N PRO A 327 -16.54 24.68 4.26
CA PRO A 327 -15.63 25.82 4.15
C PRO A 327 -14.81 26.08 5.43
N GLU A 328 -15.34 25.70 6.59
CA GLU A 328 -14.75 25.96 7.90
C GLU A 328 -13.53 25.07 8.20
N GLU A 329 -13.45 23.89 7.58
CA GLU A 329 -12.33 22.96 7.76
C GLU A 329 -11.12 23.35 6.87
N ASP A 330 -11.36 23.87 5.66
CA ASP A 330 -10.31 24.34 4.75
C ASP A 330 -9.71 25.70 5.19
N ALA A 331 -10.52 26.59 5.76
CA ALA A 331 -10.01 27.87 6.30
C ALA A 331 -9.04 27.66 7.48
N ASN A 332 -9.26 26.62 8.30
CA ASN A 332 -8.38 26.27 9.40
C ASN A 332 -7.04 25.67 8.93
N LEU A 333 -7.03 25.01 7.77
CA LEU A 333 -5.81 24.51 7.12
C LEU A 333 -4.98 25.65 6.52
N ASP A 334 -5.62 26.60 5.82
CA ASP A 334 -4.96 27.80 5.28
C ASP A 334 -4.38 28.70 6.38
N VAL A 335 -5.08 28.85 7.51
CA VAL A 335 -4.56 29.59 8.68
C VAL A 335 -3.38 28.85 9.31
N ALA A 336 -3.44 27.52 9.41
CA ALA A 336 -2.34 26.71 9.92
C ALA A 336 -1.11 26.72 9.00
N GLU A 337 -1.31 26.78 7.68
CA GLU A 337 -0.25 26.84 6.68
C GLU A 337 0.42 28.22 6.65
N ARG A 338 -0.36 29.31 6.69
CA ARG A 338 0.16 30.69 6.87
C ARG A 338 0.90 30.86 8.20
N ALA A 339 0.45 30.20 9.27
CA ALA A 339 1.14 30.21 10.56
C ALA A 339 2.49 29.44 10.52
N ARG A 340 2.63 28.43 9.66
CA ARG A 340 3.90 27.72 9.42
C ARG A 340 4.86 28.54 8.57
N GLU A 341 4.36 29.22 7.55
CA GLU A 341 5.16 30.13 6.71
C GLU A 341 5.73 31.31 7.52
N ASN A 342 4.92 31.93 8.39
CA ASN A 342 5.36 33.01 9.29
C ASN A 342 6.39 32.54 10.34
N LYS A 343 6.33 31.28 10.80
CA LYS A 343 7.37 30.71 11.66
C LYS A 343 8.69 30.48 10.93
N SER A 344 8.64 30.13 9.64
CA SER A 344 9.86 29.99 8.82
C SER A 344 10.51 31.35 8.49
N ALA A 345 9.71 32.40 8.33
CA ALA A 345 10.19 33.78 8.11
C ALA A 345 10.80 34.39 9.39
N GLY A 346 10.19 34.14 10.56
CA GLY A 346 10.70 34.62 11.85
C GLY A 346 12.04 34.00 12.29
N ALA A 347 12.38 32.81 11.78
CA ALA A 347 13.66 32.15 12.05
C ALA A 347 14.83 32.77 11.25
N ARG A 348 14.56 33.50 10.16
CA ARG A 348 15.59 34.14 9.33
C ARG A 348 16.07 35.50 9.85
N ASN A 349 15.37 36.11 10.82
CA ASN A 349 15.67 37.47 11.32
C ASN A 349 16.27 37.53 12.74
N ARG A 350 16.79 36.42 13.28
CA ARG A 350 17.56 36.45 14.55
C ARG A 350 19.07 36.34 14.27
N ALA A 351 19.67 37.45 13.87
CA ALA A 351 21.11 37.64 13.96
C ALA A 351 21.51 37.90 15.44
N PRO A 352 22.63 37.35 15.94
CA PRO A 352 23.11 37.66 17.27
C PRO A 352 23.85 39.02 17.28
N VAL A 353 23.44 39.89 18.21
CA VAL A 353 24.09 41.16 18.53
C VAL A 353 25.44 40.88 19.19
N GLY A 354 26.49 41.56 18.70
CA GLY A 354 27.88 41.33 19.08
C GLY A 354 28.27 41.80 20.47
N GLY A 355 29.36 41.19 20.97
CA GLY A 355 30.12 41.66 22.12
C GLY A 355 31.60 41.28 21.99
N GLY A 356 32.47 42.30 21.93
CA GLY A 356 33.80 42.31 22.55
C GLY A 356 34.94 41.49 21.94
N ARG A 357 35.88 42.19 21.28
CA ARG A 357 37.22 41.74 20.82
C ARG A 357 38.09 41.10 21.91
N ARG A 358 38.94 40.13 21.52
CA ARG A 358 40.40 40.14 21.76
C ARG A 358 41.15 39.32 20.69
N GLN A 359 42.29 39.85 20.27
CA GLN A 359 43.19 39.38 19.21
C GLN A 359 43.90 38.06 19.58
N THR A 360 44.24 37.24 18.59
CA THR A 360 45.65 36.97 18.19
C THR A 360 45.75 35.96 17.03
N GLN A 361 46.49 36.40 16.01
CA GLN A 361 47.36 35.68 15.06
C GLN A 361 47.14 34.17 14.76
N GLY A 362 46.71 33.92 13.52
CA GLY A 362 47.53 33.29 12.48
C GLY A 362 47.99 31.83 12.63
N ARG A 363 47.46 30.95 11.77
CA ARG A 363 48.29 30.18 10.83
C ARG A 363 47.47 29.53 9.72
N ARG A 364 48.10 29.51 8.56
CA ARG A 364 47.67 29.07 7.23
C ARG A 364 47.92 27.57 7.01
N GLU A 365 47.00 26.96 6.24
CA GLU A 365 47.20 25.90 5.22
C GLU A 365 47.27 24.41 5.66
N PRO A 366 47.02 23.43 4.75
CA PRO A 366 45.85 23.32 3.88
C PRO A 366 45.30 21.87 3.77
N PHE A 367 44.19 21.78 3.04
CA PHE A 367 43.61 20.58 2.42
C PHE A 367 44.65 19.68 1.73
N VAL A 368 44.46 18.36 1.82
CA VAL A 368 44.99 17.41 0.84
C VAL A 368 43.83 16.56 0.32
N GLY A 369 43.67 16.61 -1.00
CA GLY A 369 42.70 15.87 -1.78
C GLY A 369 43.12 14.45 -2.11
N ALA A 370 42.24 13.83 -2.89
CA ALA A 370 42.22 12.45 -3.37
C ALA A 370 43.54 11.92 -3.95
N ASN A 371 43.70 10.59 -3.89
CA ASN A 371 44.33 9.83 -4.97
C ASN A 371 43.86 8.37 -4.99
N ILE A 372 43.66 7.89 -6.22
CA ILE A 372 43.49 6.50 -6.70
C ILE A 372 44.81 6.16 -7.46
N PRO A 373 45.07 4.91 -7.90
CA PRO A 373 45.60 3.72 -7.24
C PRO A 373 47.08 3.45 -7.66
N PRO A 374 47.65 2.22 -7.61
CA PRO A 374 47.29 1.11 -8.51
C PRO A 374 46.71 -0.14 -7.84
#